data_AF-A0A354CIN2-F1
#
_entry.id   AF-A0A354CIN2-F1
#
_cell.length_a   1.000
_cell.length_b   1.000
_cell.length_c   1.000
_cell.angle_alpha   90.00
_cell.angle_beta   90.00
_cell.angle_gamma   90.00
#
_symmetry.space_group_name_H-M   'P 1'
#
loop_
_entity.id
_entity.type
_entity.pdbx_description
1 polymer ?
#
loop_
_entity_poly.entity_id
_entity_poly.type
_entity_poly.pdbx_seq_one_letter_code
_entity_poly.pdbx_strand_id
1 'polypeptide(L)'
;KEIDMSDFTSIQDDMFSGLTDIAKVELPEGVRYIKRNAFEGCAALTEVILPDTIEDIGYEAFANCISLKKINVPDNAKVDSTAFRNCPLLER
;
A
#
# COMPACT_ATOMS: atom_id res chain seq x y z
N LYS A 1 2.34 21.16 4.92
CA LYS A 1 1.00 20.86 4.37
C LYS A 1 0.73 19.42 4.71
N GLU A 2 -0.04 19.16 5.76
CA GLU A 2 -0.53 17.81 6.05
C GLU A 2 -1.82 17.62 5.27
N ILE A 3 -1.94 16.47 4.60
CA ILE A 3 -3.18 16.05 3.95
C ILE A 3 -3.89 15.18 4.97
N ASP A 4 -5.01 15.66 5.50
CA ASP A 4 -5.89 14.88 6.36
C ASP A 4 -6.74 13.95 5.49
N MET A 5 -6.63 12.64 5.73
CA MET A 5 -7.23 11.58 4.91
C MET A 5 -8.34 10.82 5.66
N SER A 6 -8.81 11.37 6.79
CA SER A 6 -9.81 10.71 7.66
C SER A 6 -11.21 10.52 7.05
N ASP A 7 -11.51 11.16 5.91
CA ASP A 7 -12.76 10.93 5.14
C ASP A 7 -12.60 9.91 3.99
N PHE A 8 -11.39 9.45 3.68
CA PHE A 8 -11.16 8.50 2.59
C PHE A 8 -11.19 7.06 3.10
N THR A 9 -12.31 6.38 2.87
CA THR A 9 -12.40 4.93 3.10
C THR A 9 -11.49 4.11 2.17
N SER A 10 -10.87 4.74 1.17
CA SER A 10 -10.01 4.06 0.21
C SER A 10 -8.89 4.94 -0.33
N ILE A 11 -7.72 4.34 -0.51
CA ILE A 11 -6.64 4.88 -1.36
C ILE A 11 -6.97 4.56 -2.81
N GLN A 12 -7.13 5.60 -3.63
CA GLN A 12 -7.67 5.49 -4.99
C GLN A 12 -6.68 4.89 -5.99
N ASP A 13 -7.20 4.52 -7.17
CA ASP A 13 -6.41 3.98 -8.27
C ASP A 13 -5.25 4.93 -8.63
N ASP A 14 -4.05 4.36 -8.78
CA ASP A 14 -2.81 5.04 -9.16
C ASP A 14 -2.40 6.26 -8.29
N MET A 15 -3.06 6.48 -7.14
CA MET A 15 -2.98 7.74 -6.36
C MET A 15 -1.55 8.15 -5.97
N PHE A 16 -0.69 7.18 -5.66
CA PHE A 16 0.72 7.37 -5.30
C PHE A 16 1.67 6.61 -6.24
N SER A 17 1.17 6.16 -7.39
CA SER A 17 1.96 5.41 -8.37
C SER A 17 3.18 6.21 -8.84
N GLY A 18 4.34 5.56 -8.89
CA GLY A 18 5.61 6.13 -9.36
C GLY A 18 6.28 7.13 -8.40
N LEU A 19 5.76 7.31 -7.17
CA LEU A 19 6.44 8.15 -6.19
C LEU A 19 7.72 7.48 -5.69
N THR A 20 8.85 7.96 -6.18
CA THR A 20 10.18 7.37 -5.92
C THR A 20 10.90 7.96 -4.71
N ASP A 21 10.35 8.99 -4.08
CA ASP A 21 10.95 9.66 -2.92
C ASP A 21 10.28 9.29 -1.58
N ILE A 22 9.19 8.50 -1.60
CA ILE A 22 8.50 8.09 -0.37
C ILE A 22 9.15 6.85 0.24
N ALA A 23 9.66 6.97 1.47
CA ALA A 23 10.33 5.87 2.17
C ALA A 23 9.39 5.06 3.08
N LYS A 24 8.33 5.71 3.58
CA LYS A 24 7.39 5.13 4.55
C LYS A 24 5.99 5.70 4.33
N VAL A 25 4.99 4.84 4.49
CA VAL A 25 3.56 5.19 4.46
C VAL A 25 2.89 4.68 5.74
N GLU A 26 2.10 5.54 6.36
CA GLU A 26 1.24 5.19 7.49
C GLU A 26 -0.20 5.58 7.10
N LEU A 27 -1.07 4.59 6.98
CA LEU A 27 -2.45 4.81 6.59
C LEU A 27 -3.31 5.07 7.85
N PRO A 28 -4.19 6.08 7.83
CA PRO A 28 -5.02 6.38 8.98
C PRO A 28 -6.07 5.29 9.22
N GLU A 29 -6.51 5.19 10.47
CA GLU A 29 -7.67 4.38 10.84
C GLU A 29 -8.90 4.74 10.00
N GLY A 30 -9.67 3.72 9.59
CA GLY A 30 -10.86 3.88 8.76
C GLY A 30 -10.63 3.68 7.26
N VAL A 31 -9.38 3.61 6.80
CA VAL A 31 -9.07 3.13 5.44
C VAL A 31 -9.40 1.64 5.36
N ARG A 32 -10.20 1.27 4.35
CA ARG A 32 -10.68 -0.11 4.12
C ARG A 32 -10.16 -0.71 2.83
N TYR A 33 -9.88 0.12 1.82
CA TYR A 33 -9.53 -0.37 0.49
C TYR A 33 -8.26 0.30 -0.05
N ILE A 34 -7.32 -0.49 -0.55
CA ILE A 34 -6.18 -0.01 -1.34
C ILE A 34 -6.45 -0.43 -2.78
N LYS A 35 -6.75 0.53 -3.64
CA LYS A 35 -7.20 0.26 -5.01
C LYS A 35 -6.04 -0.04 -5.96
N ARG A 36 -6.36 -0.20 -7.24
CA ARG A 36 -5.43 -0.68 -8.25
C ARG A 36 -4.21 0.24 -8.33
N ASN A 37 -3.02 -0.36 -8.39
CA ASN A 37 -1.75 0.37 -8.60
C ASN A 37 -1.49 1.51 -7.59
N ALA A 38 -2.18 1.55 -6.45
CA ALA A 38 -2.19 2.72 -5.56
C ALA A 38 -0.78 3.21 -5.17
N PHE A 39 0.17 2.28 -5.00
CA PHE A 39 1.58 2.51 -4.71
C PHE A 39 2.49 1.80 -5.72
N GLU A 40 2.03 1.53 -6.94
CA GLU A 40 2.86 0.84 -7.95
C GLU A 40 4.15 1.64 -8.20
N GLY A 41 5.31 0.97 -8.21
CA GLY A 41 6.58 1.58 -8.58
C GLY A 41 7.13 2.57 -7.55
N CYS A 42 6.63 2.57 -6.31
CA CYS A 42 7.22 3.33 -5.21
C CYS A 42 8.57 2.72 -4.78
N ALA A 43 9.60 2.92 -5.59
CA ALA A 43 10.87 2.19 -5.51
C ALA A 43 11.66 2.44 -4.22
N ALA A 44 11.46 3.58 -3.54
CA ALA A 44 12.08 3.87 -2.24
C ALA A 44 11.25 3.44 -1.03
N LEU A 45 10.02 2.97 -1.23
CA LEU A 45 9.12 2.60 -0.13
C LEU A 45 9.67 1.36 0.58
N THR A 46 9.93 1.49 1.89
CA THR A 46 10.55 0.44 2.70
C THR A 46 9.61 -0.18 3.73
N GLU A 47 8.66 0.60 4.25
CA GLU A 47 7.69 0.19 5.27
C GLU A 47 6.32 0.79 4.98
N VAL A 48 5.28 -0.03 5.11
CA VAL A 48 3.88 0.39 5.08
C VAL A 48 3.20 -0.07 6.36
N ILE A 49 2.61 0.87 7.10
CA ILE A 49 1.79 0.60 8.28
C ILE A 49 0.32 0.67 7.84
N LEU A 50 -0.34 -0.48 7.90
CA LEU A 50 -1.77 -0.62 7.59
C LEU A 50 -2.59 -0.59 8.87
N PRO A 51 -3.77 0.04 8.89
CA PRO A 51 -4.73 -0.13 9.97
C PRO A 51 -5.36 -1.52 9.91
N ASP A 52 -5.87 -1.99 11.05
CA ASP A 52 -6.59 -3.28 11.14
C ASP A 52 -7.90 -3.28 10.33
N THR A 53 -8.36 -2.10 9.88
CA THR A 53 -9.59 -1.92 9.10
C THR A 53 -9.45 -2.28 7.61
N ILE A 54 -8.26 -2.65 7.13
CA ILE A 54 -8.09 -3.03 5.71
C ILE A 54 -8.87 -4.30 5.38
N GLU A 55 -9.69 -4.21 4.33
CA GLU A 55 -10.53 -5.30 3.83
C GLU A 55 -10.06 -5.81 2.46
N ASP A 56 -9.48 -4.95 1.62
CA ASP A 56 -9.08 -5.31 0.25
C ASP A 56 -7.81 -4.55 -0.19
N ILE A 57 -6.85 -5.29 -0.74
CA ILE A 57 -5.66 -4.81 -1.41
C ILE A 57 -5.71 -5.28 -2.87
N GLY A 58 -5.94 -4.32 -3.76
CA GLY A 58 -6.28 -4.56 -5.15
C GLY A 58 -5.10 -4.92 -6.06
N TYR A 59 -5.44 -5.13 -7.33
CA TYR A 59 -4.51 -5.47 -8.41
C TYR A 59 -3.28 -4.55 -8.42
N GLU A 60 -2.09 -5.16 -8.36
CA GLU A 60 -0.80 -4.47 -8.43
C GLU A 60 -0.62 -3.30 -7.44
N ALA A 61 -1.38 -3.25 -6.34
CA ALA A 61 -1.41 -2.11 -5.41
C ALA A 61 -0.03 -1.67 -4.89
N PHE A 62 0.92 -2.61 -4.72
CA PHE A 62 2.31 -2.36 -4.33
C PHE A 62 3.29 -2.99 -5.34
N ALA A 63 2.87 -3.21 -6.59
CA ALA A 63 3.74 -3.84 -7.57
C ALA A 63 4.99 -2.97 -7.82
N ASN A 64 6.14 -3.61 -8.05
CA ASN A 64 7.42 -2.94 -8.30
C ASN A 64 7.91 -2.04 -7.13
N CYS A 65 7.40 -2.19 -5.91
CA CYS A 65 7.97 -1.61 -4.70
C CYS A 65 9.24 -2.36 -4.28
N ILE A 66 10.32 -2.19 -5.04
CA ILE A 66 11.54 -3.02 -4.95
C ILE A 66 12.25 -2.94 -3.58
N SER A 67 12.03 -1.86 -2.83
CA SER A 67 12.64 -1.65 -1.51
C SER A 67 11.72 -2.03 -0.35
N LEU A 68 10.48 -2.47 -0.62
CA LEU A 68 9.49 -2.75 0.42
C LEU A 68 9.92 -4.01 1.19
N LYS A 69 10.20 -3.82 2.48
CA LYS A 69 10.67 -4.89 3.38
C LYS A 69 9.59 -5.38 4.32
N LYS A 70 8.72 -4.47 4.76
CA LYS A 70 7.77 -4.72 5.83
C LYS A 70 6.41 -4.12 5.53
N ILE A 71 5.41 -4.99 5.51
CA ILE A 71 3.99 -4.65 5.54
C ILE A 71 3.27 -5.74 6.31
N ASN A 72 2.53 -5.36 7.34
CA ASN A 72 1.74 -6.30 8.12
C ASN A 72 0.30 -6.23 7.59
N VAL A 73 -0.10 -7.23 6.80
CA VAL A 73 -1.45 -7.31 6.24
C VAL A 73 -2.40 -7.93 7.27
N PRO A 74 -3.56 -7.32 7.56
CA PRO A 74 -4.54 -7.92 8.46
C PRO A 74 -5.01 -9.29 7.96
N ASP A 75 -5.15 -10.27 8.86
CA ASP A 75 -5.48 -11.67 8.52
C ASP A 75 -6.76 -11.84 7.67
N ASN A 76 -7.72 -10.91 7.82
CA ASN A 76 -9.01 -10.96 7.12
C ASN A 76 -9.03 -10.14 5.82
N ALA A 77 -7.93 -9.45 5.47
CA ALA A 77 -7.86 -8.67 4.26
C ALA A 77 -7.78 -9.59 3.03
N LYS A 78 -8.56 -9.27 2.01
CA LYS A 78 -8.43 -9.87 0.68
C LYS A 78 -7.24 -9.24 -0.02
N VAL A 79 -6.33 -10.07 -0.50
CA VAL A 79 -5.13 -9.61 -1.21
C VAL A 79 -5.15 -10.18 -2.60
N ASP A 80 -5.13 -9.30 -3.61
CA ASP A 80 -4.93 -9.75 -4.99
C ASP A 80 -3.56 -10.44 -5.11
N SER A 81 -3.53 -11.57 -5.82
CA SER A 81 -2.29 -12.36 -6.00
C SER A 81 -1.12 -11.58 -6.61
N THR A 82 -1.40 -10.45 -7.28
CA THR A 82 -0.42 -9.57 -7.91
C THR A 82 -0.08 -8.33 -7.09
N ALA A 83 -0.75 -8.10 -5.94
CA ALA A 83 -0.61 -6.89 -5.14
C ALA A 83 0.86 -6.55 -4.80
N PHE A 84 1.69 -7.58 -4.57
CA PHE A 84 3.11 -7.46 -4.25
C PHE A 84 4.03 -7.97 -5.36
N ARG A 85 3.59 -7.94 -6.63
CA ARG A 85 4.43 -8.37 -7.76
C ARG A 85 5.75 -7.61 -7.76
N ASN A 86 6.87 -8.30 -7.96
CA ASN A 86 8.21 -7.71 -8.01
C ASN A 86 8.59 -6.93 -6.73
N CYS A 87 8.18 -7.42 -5.55
CA CYS A 87 8.66 -6.98 -4.23
C CYS A 87 9.67 -7.99 -3.65
N PRO A 88 10.94 -8.01 -4.12
CA PRO A 88 11.90 -9.06 -3.79
C PRO A 88 12.41 -9.03 -2.34
N LEU A 89 12.26 -7.90 -1.64
CA LEU A 89 12.73 -7.72 -0.26
C LEU A 89 11.64 -7.91 0.79
N LEU A 90 10.39 -8.15 0.36
CA LEU A 90 9.28 -8.31 1.29
C LEU A 90 9.45 -9.64 2.03
N GLU A 91 9.61 -9.54 3.35
CA GLU A 91 9.70 -10.72 4.22
C GLU A 91 8.37 -11.48 4.19
N ARG A 92 8.44 -12.82 4.20
CA ARG A 92 7.27 -13.71 4.11
C ARG A 92 6.63 -13.96 5.46
#